data_AF-A0A1B9Z0H9-F1
#
_entry.id   AF-A0A1B9Z0H9-F1
#
_cell.length_a   1.000
_cell.length_b   1.000
_cell.length_c   1.000
_cell.angle_alpha   90.00
_cell.angle_beta   90.00
_cell.angle_gamma   90.00
#
_symmetry.space_group_name_H-M   'P 1'
#
loop_
_entity.id
_entity.type
_entity.pdbx_description
1 polymer ?
#
loop_
_entity_poly.entity_id
_entity_poly.type
_entity_poly.pdbx_seq_one_letter_code
_entity_poly.pdbx_strand_id
1 'polypeptide(L)' 'MRYIGVSKASRNSGIFAELIRLMMAKGVTLTASVLQGNQSHMAKRLINLKFAENGSDNAETQLKWTPPNPRPD' A
#
# COMPACT_ATOMS: atom_id res chain seq x y z
N MET A 1 0.72 7.52 12.68
CA MET A 1 1.19 6.45 11.78
C MET A 1 0.52 5.14 12.18
N ARG A 2 -0.18 4.44 11.27
CA ARG A 2 -0.74 3.10 11.54
C ARG A 2 0.08 2.08 10.75
N TYR A 3 0.66 1.10 11.43
CA TYR A 3 1.45 0.04 10.80
C TYR A 3 0.55 -1.12 10.40
N ILE A 4 0.61 -1.56 9.14
CA ILE A 4 -0.11 -2.74 8.65
C ILE A 4 0.92 -3.83 8.38
N GLY A 5 0.88 -4.88 9.19
CA GLY A 5 1.71 -6.06 9.03
C GLY A 5 0.86 -7.32 8.94
N VAL A 6 1.17 -8.20 7.98
CA VAL A 6 0.60 -9.56 7.93
C VAL A 6 1.58 -10.53 8.58
N SER A 7 1.08 -11.32 9.53
CA SER A 7 1.84 -12.35 10.22
C SER A 7 2.49 -13.31 9.21
N LYS A 8 3.71 -13.80 9.50
CA LYS A 8 4.48 -14.62 8.55
C LYS A 8 3.69 -15.85 8.07
N ALA A 9 2.95 -16.50 8.97
CA ALA A 9 2.14 -17.67 8.69
C ALA A 9 0.97 -17.39 7.73
N SER A 10 0.47 -16.15 7.66
CA SER A 10 -0.67 -15.76 6.84
C SER A 10 -0.27 -14.94 5.61
N ARG A 11 1.03 -14.84 5.32
CA ARG A 11 1.52 -14.21 4.07
C ARG A 11 1.09 -15.06 2.88
N ASN A 12 0.98 -14.41 1.72
CA ASN A 12 0.54 -15.03 0.46
C ASN A 12 -0.87 -15.62 0.46
N SER A 13 -1.67 -15.37 1.50
CA SER A 13 -3.08 -15.80 1.59
C SER A 13 -4.07 -14.73 1.08
N GLY A 14 -3.61 -13.73 0.33
CA GLY A 14 -4.46 -12.65 -0.20
C GLY A 14 -4.94 -11.59 0.80
N ILE A 15 -4.75 -11.80 2.11
CA ILE A 15 -5.23 -10.90 3.19
C ILE A 15 -4.89 -9.43 2.95
N PHE A 16 -3.63 -9.15 2.59
CA PHE A 16 -3.19 -7.79 2.32
C PHE A 16 -3.92 -7.19 1.11
N ALA A 17 -4.03 -7.95 0.02
CA ALA A 17 -4.68 -7.47 -1.21
C ALA A 17 -6.17 -7.17 -0.95
N GLU A 18 -6.86 -8.03 -0.18
CA GLU A 18 -8.27 -7.80 0.15
C GLU A 18 -8.44 -6.59 1.09
N LEU A 19 -7.56 -6.43 2.08
CA LEU A 19 -7.58 -5.25 2.95
C LEU A 19 -7.39 -3.96 2.15
N ILE A 20 -6.41 -3.92 1.23
CA ILE A 20 -6.20 -2.76 0.35
C ILE A 20 -7.44 -2.52 -0.52
N ARG A 21 -8.02 -3.56 -1.11
CA ARG A 21 -9.25 -3.46 -1.94
C ARG A 21 -10.40 -2.84 -1.17
N LEU A 22 -10.63 -3.27 0.08
CA LEU A 22 -11.65 -2.71 0.95
C LEU A 22 -11.39 -1.24 1.30
N MET A 23 -10.13 -0.85 1.51
CA MET A 23 -9.78 0.56 1.74
C MET A 23 -9.97 1.41 0.48
N MET A 24 -9.56 0.91 -0.68
CA MET A 24 -9.78 1.60 -1.97
C MET A 24 -11.27 1.76 -2.27
N ALA A 25 -12.09 0.76 -1.95
CA ALA A 25 -13.54 0.83 -2.11
C ALA A 25 -14.21 1.93 -1.28
N LYS A 26 -13.55 2.42 -0.22
CA LYS A 26 -14.04 3.59 0.53
C LYS A 26 -13.89 4.91 -0.24
N GLY A 27 -13.08 4.93 -1.30
CA GLY A 27 -12.90 6.10 -2.15
C GLY A 27 -12.08 7.22 -1.50
N VAL A 28 -11.17 6.87 -0.58
CA VAL A 28 -10.30 7.82 0.12
C VAL A 28 -8.86 7.70 -0.37
N THR A 29 -8.11 8.79 -0.38
CA THR A 29 -6.67 8.77 -0.69
C THR A 29 -5.92 7.89 0.30
N LEU A 30 -5.05 7.00 -0.20
CA LEU A 30 -4.22 6.13 0.62
C LEU A 30 -2.75 6.49 0.42
N THR A 31 -1.99 6.54 1.51
CA THR A 31 -0.54 6.71 1.51
C THR A 31 0.11 5.52 2.21
N ALA A 32 1.25 5.08 1.69
CA ALA A 32 2.02 3.97 2.23
C ALA A 32 3.52 4.29 2.18
N SER A 33 4.24 4.00 3.24
CA SER A 33 5.71 4.00 3.25
C SER A 33 6.21 2.57 3.38
N VAL A 34 7.09 2.14 2.47
CA VAL A 34 7.70 0.81 2.46
C VAL A 34 9.18 0.96 2.73
N LEU A 35 9.66 0.40 3.84
CA LEU A 35 11.09 0.45 4.18
C LEU A 35 11.93 -0.34 3.16
N GLN A 36 13.06 0.21 2.72
CA GLN A 36 13.99 -0.31 1.71
C GLN A 36 14.64 -1.66 2.07
N GLY A 37 14.44 -2.17 3.29
CA GLY A 37 14.93 -3.49 3.69
C GLY A 37 14.30 -4.66 2.91
N ASN A 38 14.12 -5.81 3.56
CA ASN A 38 13.61 -7.09 3.00
C ASN A 38 12.17 -7.03 2.41
N GLN A 39 11.66 -5.83 2.08
CA GLN A 39 10.28 -5.50 1.72
C GLN A 39 10.15 -4.80 0.36
N SER A 40 11.17 -4.79 -0.49
CA SER A 40 11.08 -4.36 -1.90
C SER A 40 9.95 -5.07 -2.67
N HIS A 41 9.61 -6.32 -2.29
CA HIS A 41 8.45 -7.04 -2.79
C HIS A 41 7.10 -6.38 -2.46
N MET A 42 7.00 -5.63 -1.35
CA MET A 42 5.79 -4.91 -0.97
C MET A 42 5.59 -3.66 -1.83
N ALA A 43 6.65 -2.89 -2.09
CA ALA A 43 6.58 -1.74 -2.99
C ALA A 43 6.10 -2.17 -4.39
N LYS A 44 6.69 -3.25 -4.94
CA LYS A 44 6.23 -3.85 -6.21
C LYS A 44 4.76 -4.28 -6.18
N ARG A 45 4.29 -4.87 -5.07
CA ARG A 45 2.88 -5.26 -4.91
C ARG A 45 1.96 -4.04 -4.93
N LEU A 46 2.33 -2.96 -4.24
CA LEU A 46 1.55 -1.72 -4.21
C LEU A 46 1.49 -1.06 -5.60
N ILE A 47 2.59 -1.05 -6.34
CA ILE A 47 2.63 -0.58 -7.73
C ILE A 47 1.67 -1.38 -8.62
N ASN A 48 1.66 -2.71 -8.48
CA ASN A 48 0.71 -3.57 -9.22
C ASN A 48 -0.76 -3.26 -8.86
N LEU A 49 -1.02 -2.77 -7.64
CA LEU A 49 -2.32 -2.30 -7.17
C LEU A 49 -2.62 -0.84 -7.56
N LYS A 50 -1.85 -0.26 -8.49
CA LYS A 50 -2.01 1.11 -9.03
C LYS A 50 -1.66 2.22 -8.03
N PHE A 51 -0.86 1.93 -7.00
CA PHE A 51 -0.20 3.01 -6.28
C PHE A 51 0.89 3.62 -7.16
N ALA A 52 0.96 4.94 -7.17
CA ALA A 52 2.05 5.70 -7.76
C ALA A 52 3.15 5.90 -6.71
N GLU A 53 4.40 5.84 -7.13
CA GLU A 53 5.52 6.27 -6.30
C GLU A 53 5.47 7.79 -6.13
N ASN A 54 5.54 8.26 -4.89
CA ASN A 54 5.50 9.67 -4.53
C ASN A 54 6.89 10.19 -4.11
N GLY A 55 7.83 9.29 -3.86
CA GLY A 55 9.22 9.59 -3.52
C GLY A 55 9.91 8.34 -2.98
N SER A 56 11.21 8.22 -3.17
CA SER A 56 12.02 7.17 -2.55
C SER A 56 13.32 7.77 -2.05
N ASP A 57 13.75 7.33 -0.87
CA ASP A 57 15.09 7.58 -0.35
C ASP A 57 15.79 6.25 -0.01
N ASN A 58 16.94 6.35 0.67
CA ASN A 58 17.74 5.18 1.05
C ASN A 58 17.10 4.34 2.17
N ALA A 59 16.06 4.83 2.84
CA ALA A 59 15.39 4.19 3.97
C ALA A 59 13.99 3.68 3.61
N GLU A 60 13.25 4.37 2.75
CA GLU A 60 11.88 4.04 2.38
C GLU A 60 11.46 4.50 0.98
N THR A 61 10.46 3.81 0.44
CA THR A 61 9.72 4.20 -0.76
C THR A 61 8.29 4.59 -0.35
N GLN A 62 7.92 5.82 -0.64
CA GLN A 62 6.60 6.37 -0.41
C GLN A 62 5.73 6.17 -1.64
N LEU A 63 4.53 5.64 -1.43
CA LEU A 63 3.55 5.31 -2.45
C LEU A 63 2.21 5.93 -2.10
N LYS A 64 1.50 6.43 -3.12
CA LYS A 64 0.19 7.06 -2.98
C LYS A 64 -0.80 6.44 -3.96
N TRP A 65 -1.99 6.15 -3.48
CA TRP A 65 -3.13 5.82 -4.31
C TRP A 65 -4.19 6.90 -4.19
N THR A 66 -4.63 7.40 -5.34
CA THR A 66 -5.70 8.39 -5.44
C THR A 66 -6.93 7.73 -6.05
N PRO A 67 -8.11 7.84 -5.42
CA PRO A 67 -9.34 7.32 -5.99
C PRO A 67 -9.67 8.03 -7.31
N PRO A 68 -10.14 7.30 -8.34
CA PRO A 68 -10.56 7.90 -9.61
C PRO A 68 -11.79 8.79 -9.46
N ASN A 69 -12.61 8.56 -8.43
CA ASN A 69 -13.69 9.44 -8.03
C ASN A 69 -13.61 9.62 -6.51
N PRO A 70 -12.87 10.64 -6.02
CA PRO A 70 -12.77 10.89 -4.59
C PRO A 70 -14.16 11.15 -4.03
N ARG A 71 -14.52 10.42 -2.98
CA ARG A 71 -15.78 10.68 -2.30
C ARG A 71 -15.67 12.08 -1.67
N PRO A 72 -16.55 13.04 -1.99
CA PRO A 72 -16.60 14.29 -1.24
C PRO A 72 -16.97 13.92 0.20
N ASP A 73 -16.09 14.34 1.10
CA ASP A 73 -16.19 14.19 2.55
C ASP A 73 -17.38 14.96 3.13
#